data_AF-A0A7U7HDD9-F1
#
_entry.id   AF-A0A7U7HDD9-F1
#
_cell.length_a   1.000
_cell.length_b   1.000
_cell.length_c   1.000
_cell.angle_alpha   90.00
_cell.angle_beta   90.00
_cell.angle_gamma   90.00
#
_symmetry.space_group_name_H-M   'P 1'
#
loop_
_entity.id
_entity.type
_entity.pdbx_description
1 polymer ?
#
loop_
_entity_poly.entity_id
_entity_poly.type
_entity_poly.pdbx_seq_one_letter_code
_entity_poly.pdbx_strand_id
1 'polypeptide(L)' 'MKNLKKLTKSTLKNIIGGNAPQCEGDTVACRHKAENGVPAYWSCEPAATGCRFL' A
#
# COMPACT_ATOMS: atom_id res chain seq x y z
N MET A 1 10.66 -19.66 6.55
CA MET A 1 11.62 -18.99 5.63
C MET A 1 12.79 -18.44 6.46
N LYS A 2 14.05 -18.74 6.13
CA LYS A 2 15.22 -18.57 7.04
C LYS A 2 16.14 -17.37 6.77
N ASN A 3 15.76 -16.38 5.97
CA ASN A 3 16.63 -15.24 5.62
C ASN A 3 15.94 -13.86 5.70
N LEU A 4 15.13 -13.61 6.73
CA LEU A 4 14.58 -12.28 6.98
C LEU A 4 15.56 -11.50 7.89
N LYS A 5 16.43 -10.68 7.29
CA LYS A 5 17.28 -9.75 8.07
C LYS A 5 16.36 -8.73 8.75
N LYS A 6 16.43 -8.67 10.07
CA LYS A 6 15.67 -7.70 10.88
C LYS A 6 16.18 -6.29 10.55
N LEU A 7 15.35 -5.49 9.89
CA LEU A 7 15.67 -4.11 9.57
C LEU A 7 15.78 -3.28 10.85
N THR A 8 16.73 -2.36 10.89
CA THR A 8 16.87 -1.44 12.03
C THR A 8 15.72 -0.42 12.02
N LYS A 9 15.42 0.15 13.19
CA LYS A 9 14.33 1.12 13.36
C LYS A 9 14.50 2.37 12.49
N SER A 10 15.74 2.77 12.17
CA SER A 10 16.00 3.88 11.23
C SER A 10 15.75 3.46 9.78
N THR A 11 16.15 2.25 9.40
CA THR A 11 15.89 1.71 8.05
C THR A 11 14.39 1.58 7.78
N LEU A 12 13.60 1.16 8.78
CA LEU A 12 12.14 1.09 8.66
C LEU A 12 11.49 2.45 8.40
N LYS A 13 12.04 3.55 8.95
CA LYS A 13 11.54 4.92 8.71
C LYS A 13 11.83 5.43 7.30
N ASN A 14 12.87 4.89 6.67
CA ASN A 14 13.23 5.22 5.29
C ASN A 14 12.44 4.38 4.27
N ILE A 15 11.67 3.39 4.72
CA ILE A 15 10.68 2.74 3.88
C ILE A 15 9.50 3.71 3.75
N ILE A 16 9.52 4.47 2.67
CA ILE A 16 8.34 5.24 2.26
C ILE A 16 7.30 4.18 1.86
N GLY A 17 6.28 4.02 2.70
CA GLY A 17 5.27 2.98 2.56
C GLY A 17 4.43 3.18 1.31
N GLY A 18 4.94 2.68 0.18
CA GLY A 18 4.32 2.60 -1.14
C GLY A 18 3.98 3.96 -1.72
N ASN A 19 4.67 4.38 -2.77
CA ASN A 19 4.15 5.47 -3.60
C ASN A 19 2.83 5.00 -4.24
N ALA A 20 1.87 5.91 -4.46
CA ALA A 20 0.64 5.54 -5.17
C ALA A 20 1.02 4.98 -6.56
N PRO A 21 0.49 3.81 -6.96
CA PRO A 21 0.74 3.29 -8.30
C PRO A 21 0.13 4.23 -9.34
N GLN A 22 0.71 4.26 -10.53
CA GLN A 22 0.06 4.84 -11.69
C GLN A 22 -1.08 3.90 -12.11
N CYS A 23 -2.32 4.36 -11.99
CA CYS A 23 -3.51 3.62 -12.41
C CYS A 23 -3.89 4.04 -13.84
N GLU A 24 -4.34 3.10 -14.67
CA GLU A 24 -4.70 3.35 -16.07
C GLU A 24 -6.16 3.77 -16.24
N GLY A 25 -6.45 4.53 -17.30
CA GLY A 25 -7.82 4.84 -17.74
C GLY A 25 -8.69 5.47 -16.64
N ASP A 26 -9.87 4.88 -16.44
CA ASP A 26 -10.88 5.33 -15.46
C ASP A 26 -10.69 4.72 -14.07
N THR A 27 -9.44 4.52 -13.63
CA THR A 27 -9.13 3.99 -12.29
C THR A 27 -8.27 4.94 -11.45
N VAL A 28 -8.47 4.91 -10.14
CA VAL A 28 -7.78 5.77 -9.16
C VAL A 28 -7.03 4.93 -8.13
N ALA A 29 -5.87 5.42 -7.71
CA ALA A 29 -5.06 4.76 -6.70
C ALA A 29 -5.67 4.94 -5.30
N CYS A 30 -5.99 3.82 -4.65
CA CYS A 30 -6.59 3.76 -3.32
C CYS A 30 -5.66 3.06 -2.33
N ARG A 31 -5.50 3.66 -1.14
CA ARG A 31 -4.62 3.14 -0.09
C ARG A 31 -5.43 2.42 0.99
N HIS A 32 -5.29 1.11 1.07
CA HIS A 32 -5.84 0.27 2.13
C HIS A 32 -4.99 0.38 3.39
N LYS A 33 -5.66 0.61 4.52
CA LYS A 33 -5.00 0.66 5.83
C LYS A 33 -4.50 -0.73 6.22
N ALA A 34 -3.48 -0.77 7.06
CA ALA A 34 -3.03 -2.04 7.63
C ALA A 34 -4.09 -2.54 8.63
N GLU A 35 -4.62 -3.75 8.41
CA GLU A 35 -5.68 -4.34 9.23
C GLU A 35 -5.52 -5.86 9.33
N ASN A 36 -5.86 -6.46 10.47
CA ASN A 36 -5.80 -7.92 10.70
C ASN A 36 -4.45 -8.58 10.35
N GLY A 37 -3.33 -7.87 10.57
CA GLY A 37 -1.99 -8.36 10.24
C GLY A 37 -1.61 -8.23 8.77
N VAL A 38 -2.49 -7.69 7.93
CA VAL A 38 -2.21 -7.34 6.54
C VAL A 38 -1.57 -5.95 6.50
N PRO A 39 -0.40 -5.78 5.86
CA PRO A 39 0.22 -4.46 5.73
C PRO A 39 -0.61 -3.56 4.81
N ALA A 40 -0.48 -2.25 4.99
CA ALA A 40 -1.10 -1.27 4.11
C ALA A 40 -0.64 -1.50 2.66
N TYR A 41 -1.58 -1.45 1.71
CA TYR A 41 -1.32 -1.71 0.30
C TYR A 41 -2.10 -0.75 -0.59
N TRP A 42 -1.70 -0.67 -1.86
CA TRP A 42 -2.39 0.13 -2.88
C TRP A 42 -3.17 -0.77 -3.83
N SER A 43 -4.35 -0.33 -4.24
CA SER A 43 -5.12 -0.90 -5.34
C SER A 43 -5.55 0.19 -6.32
N CYS A 44 -5.82 -0.19 -7.57
CA CYS A 44 -6.47 0.71 -8.54
C CYS A 44 -7.96 0.36 -8.56
N GLU A 45 -8.80 1.28 -8.10
CA GLU A 45 -10.26 1.12 -8.05
C GLU A 45 -10.91 1.93 -9.16
N PRO A 46 -12.10 1.54 -9.67
CA PRO A 46 -12.82 2.36 -10.65
C PRO A 46 -13.09 3.77 -10.10
N ALA A 47 -12.77 4.80 -10.89
CA ALA A 47 -12.93 6.21 -10.53
C ALA A 47 -14.38 6.56 -10.16
N ALA A 48 -15.36 5.87 -10.77
CA ALA A 48 -16.78 6.02 -10.46
C ALA A 48 -17.14 5.63 -9.01
N THR A 49 -16.43 4.65 -8.44
CA THR A 49 -16.65 4.17 -7.07
C THR A 49 -15.66 4.80 -6.09
N GLY A 50 -14.44 5.11 -6.55
CA GLY A 50 -13.35 5.64 -5.74
C GLY A 50 -12.96 4.71 -4.60
N CYS A 51 -12.35 5.28 -3.56
CA CYS A 51 -11.84 4.51 -2.43
C CYS A 51 -12.90 4.25 -1.33
N ARG A 52 -14.10 3.82 -1.73
CA ARG A 52 -15.25 3.68 -0.82
C ARG A 52 -15.17 2.51 0.17
N PHE A 53 -14.28 1.54 -0.05
CA PHE A 53 -14.17 0.32 0.76
C PHE A 53 -12.85 0.21 1.56
N LEU A 54 -12.26 1.36 1.94
CA LEU A 54 -10.98 1.43 2.68
C LEU A 54 -11.07 1.20 4.20
#